data_AF-A0A1D8PHV3-F1
#
_entry.id   AF-A0A1D8PHV3-F1
#
_cell.length_a   1.000
_cell.length_b   1.000
_cell.length_c   1.000
_cell.angle_alpha   90.00
_cell.angle_beta   90.00
_cell.angle_gamma   90.00
#
_symmetry.space_group_name_H-M   'P 1'
#
loop_
_entity.id
_entity.type
_entity.pdbx_description
1 polymer ?
#
loop_
_entity_poly.entity_id
_entity_poly.type
_entity_poly.pdbx_seq_one_letter_code
_entity_poly.pdbx_strand_id
1 'polypeptide(L)'
;MFRSSISISVSILTIVLYFLKIFEARVNNQNEFLNSNNHPLLFEKISNNSYQTTMPSVYDDKLQKIYGVSLGGWLVTEPWITPSLYENAVNNHNNNKSIPVDEYTLTSLLRDTMDNGSIYLQNHWDQFYNETDFQQISQLKLNLIRIPIGYWAFELLPNDPYIQGQEKYLDIAIEWATKYNLFIQIGIHGLPGSQNGFDNSGLYTETPTWLENELNMNLTYRLVDYILNKYGNHTTIHSIQLVNEPLGFLLNKEKLSNFYIYCLEKIIQKNIKAKLVLHDAFFNIESWKNFPGEFILDHHLYEVFSQWQIDLNLQQHLQSIKHQGESIVKSGHRSIVGEFSGALTDCAKYLNGVGKGSRWDGSGDFEIIDRKPNDDKNRTCEGHDDPNNIMFKSETMDFLKEQFYTFEEKGNGWIFWCWKTESTLDWDMKRLNEFKMLPDPLFQYNSMNGNGVEENDGFGLSNIDFQDTIPKEFSEQESSEQKFDYNSNSTTTMTTSSPKKNGCSIINVGESWLWIIFVYYLSIF
;
A
#
# COMPACT_ATOMS: atom_id res chain seq x y z
N MET A 1 34.77 -41.47 1.98
CA MET A 1 33.32 -41.58 1.72
C MET A 1 32.45 -41.09 2.88
N PHE A 2 32.75 -41.38 4.16
CA PHE A 2 31.86 -40.98 5.28
C PHE A 2 31.69 -39.47 5.58
N ARG A 3 32.57 -38.58 5.08
CA ARG A 3 32.44 -37.13 5.35
C ARG A 3 31.39 -36.42 4.48
N SER A 4 31.13 -36.88 3.25
CA SER A 4 30.11 -36.23 2.38
C SER A 4 28.69 -36.61 2.76
N SER A 5 28.48 -37.83 3.28
CA SER A 5 27.16 -38.33 3.68
C SER A 5 26.55 -37.54 4.84
N ILE A 6 27.36 -37.12 5.81
CA ILE A 6 26.91 -36.38 7.00
C ILE A 6 26.51 -34.94 6.62
N SER A 7 27.26 -34.29 5.71
CA SER A 7 26.94 -32.92 5.27
C SER A 7 25.59 -32.85 4.57
N ILE A 8 25.31 -33.81 3.68
CA ILE A 8 24.05 -33.84 2.92
C ILE A 8 22.85 -34.10 3.86
N SER A 9 23.02 -34.99 4.84
CA SER A 9 21.94 -35.31 5.78
C SER A 9 21.62 -34.15 6.74
N VAL A 10 22.60 -33.35 7.14
CA VAL A 10 22.37 -32.13 7.95
C VAL A 10 21.63 -31.07 7.13
N SER A 11 22.06 -30.79 5.88
CA SER A 11 21.40 -29.81 5.01
C SER A 11 19.94 -30.17 4.72
N ILE A 12 19.65 -31.44 4.45
CA ILE A 12 18.28 -31.92 4.24
C ILE A 12 17.45 -31.80 5.52
N LEU A 13 18.01 -32.13 6.69
CA LEU A 13 17.28 -31.98 7.95
C LEU A 13 16.93 -30.51 8.24
N THR A 14 17.83 -29.57 7.95
CA THR A 14 17.52 -28.13 8.06
C THR A 14 16.41 -27.69 7.10
N ILE A 15 16.40 -28.20 5.86
CA ILE A 15 15.34 -27.90 4.90
C ILE A 15 14.01 -28.49 5.37
N VAL A 16 13.99 -29.75 5.84
CA VAL A 16 12.78 -30.38 6.38
C VAL A 16 12.28 -29.64 7.62
N LEU A 17 13.14 -29.23 8.53
CA LEU A 17 12.77 -28.41 9.70
C LEU A 17 12.26 -27.03 9.29
N TYR A 18 12.82 -26.43 8.24
CA TYR A 18 12.35 -25.17 7.67
C TYR A 18 10.95 -25.32 7.06
N PHE A 19 10.71 -26.37 6.28
CA PHE A 19 9.39 -26.69 5.73
C PHE A 19 8.38 -27.08 6.82
N LEU A 20 8.79 -27.83 7.85
CA LEU A 20 7.93 -28.13 8.99
C LEU A 20 7.55 -26.85 9.73
N LYS A 21 8.47 -25.90 9.94
CA LYS A 21 8.14 -24.58 10.49
C LYS A 21 7.19 -23.78 9.59
N ILE A 22 7.36 -23.81 8.28
CA ILE A 22 6.41 -23.19 7.32
C ILE A 22 5.04 -23.87 7.43
N PHE A 23 4.99 -25.19 7.57
CA PHE A 23 3.75 -25.94 7.69
C PHE A 23 3.07 -25.68 9.04
N GLU A 24 3.82 -25.62 10.13
CA GLU A 24 3.31 -25.27 11.47
C GLU A 24 2.80 -23.82 11.50
N ALA A 25 3.51 -22.89 10.84
CA ALA A 25 3.06 -21.51 10.65
C ALA A 25 1.79 -21.40 9.78
N ARG A 26 1.62 -22.28 8.79
CA ARG A 26 0.43 -22.31 7.92
C ARG A 26 -0.77 -23.02 8.53
N VAL A 27 -0.56 -24.08 9.31
CA VAL A 27 -1.63 -24.84 9.99
C VAL A 27 -2.19 -24.04 11.17
N ASN A 28 -1.37 -23.26 11.87
CA ASN A 28 -1.82 -22.38 12.96
C ASN A 28 -2.57 -21.13 12.49
N ASN A 29 -3.01 -21.06 11.23
CA ASN A 29 -3.82 -19.96 10.70
C ASN A 29 -5.32 -20.08 11.08
N GLN A 30 -5.70 -21.06 11.90
CA GLN A 30 -7.00 -21.02 12.57
C GLN A 30 -6.91 -20.10 13.79
N ASN A 31 -7.74 -19.04 13.79
CA ASN A 31 -7.80 -17.96 14.78
C ASN A 31 -8.21 -18.42 16.20
N GLU A 32 -7.56 -19.42 16.79
CA GLU A 32 -7.82 -19.88 18.17
C GLU A 32 -7.30 -18.89 19.24
N PHE A 33 -6.52 -17.88 18.86
CA PHE A 33 -5.85 -16.98 19.81
C PHE A 33 -6.70 -15.80 20.32
N LEU A 34 -7.78 -15.45 19.61
CA LEU A 34 -8.67 -14.36 19.98
C LEU A 34 -9.66 -14.81 21.05
N ASN A 35 -9.16 -15.00 22.28
CA ASN A 35 -10.02 -15.32 23.42
C ASN A 35 -10.51 -14.04 24.10
N SER A 36 -11.84 -13.93 24.29
CA SER A 36 -12.53 -12.75 24.86
C SER A 36 -11.97 -12.23 26.19
N ASN A 37 -11.27 -13.08 26.95
CA ASN A 37 -10.72 -12.75 28.25
C ASN A 37 -9.52 -11.78 28.23
N ASN A 38 -8.77 -11.69 27.12
CA ASN A 38 -7.55 -10.87 27.07
C ASN A 38 -7.81 -9.43 26.58
N HIS A 39 -8.90 -9.19 25.84
CA HIS A 39 -9.21 -7.89 25.21
C HIS A 39 -10.67 -7.47 25.42
N PRO A 40 -11.11 -7.28 26.68
CA PRO A 40 -12.53 -7.08 26.98
C PRO A 40 -13.12 -5.85 26.29
N LEU A 41 -12.36 -4.77 26.09
CA LEU A 41 -12.87 -3.55 25.44
C LEU A 41 -13.21 -3.78 23.96
N LEU A 42 -12.38 -4.53 23.24
CA LEU A 42 -12.63 -4.89 21.85
C LEU A 42 -13.84 -5.83 21.76
N PHE A 43 -13.91 -6.84 22.63
CA PHE A 43 -15.00 -7.82 22.64
C PHE A 43 -16.32 -7.30 23.22
N GLU A 44 -16.32 -6.37 24.17
CA GLU A 44 -17.53 -5.73 24.71
C GLU A 44 -18.21 -4.88 23.64
N LYS A 45 -17.43 -4.19 22.79
CA LYS A 45 -17.95 -3.44 21.65
C LYS A 45 -18.41 -4.36 20.51
N ILE A 46 -17.70 -5.46 20.25
CA ILE A 46 -18.08 -6.51 19.28
C ILE A 46 -19.31 -7.30 19.74
N SER A 47 -19.52 -7.51 21.04
CA SER A 47 -20.67 -8.26 21.57
C SER A 47 -21.93 -7.39 21.72
N ASN A 48 -21.78 -6.11 22.06
CA ASN A 48 -22.90 -5.18 22.14
C ASN A 48 -23.41 -4.70 20.76
N ASN A 49 -22.53 -4.61 19.77
CA ASN A 49 -22.94 -4.44 18.38
C ASN A 49 -22.97 -5.82 17.72
N SER A 50 -24.15 -6.39 17.53
CA SER A 50 -24.34 -7.56 16.66
C SER A 50 -23.89 -7.21 15.24
N TYR A 51 -22.59 -7.31 14.94
CA TYR A 51 -22.09 -7.32 13.58
C TYR A 51 -22.54 -8.65 12.98
N GLN A 52 -23.74 -8.62 12.38
CA GLN A 52 -24.15 -9.63 11.42
C GLN A 52 -23.01 -9.78 10.42
N THR A 53 -22.54 -11.00 10.22
CA THR A 53 -21.46 -11.38 9.28
C THR A 53 -21.86 -11.17 7.81
N THR A 54 -22.77 -10.24 7.53
CA THR A 54 -23.31 -9.91 6.22
C THR A 54 -23.52 -8.40 6.15
N MET A 55 -22.55 -7.71 5.53
CA MET A 55 -22.60 -6.37 4.90
C MET A 55 -21.61 -5.32 5.49
N PRO A 56 -20.77 -4.65 4.66
CA PRO A 56 -19.86 -3.56 5.03
C PRO A 56 -20.50 -2.26 5.56
N SER A 57 -21.75 -2.26 6.00
CA SER A 57 -22.56 -1.04 6.21
C SER A 57 -22.26 -0.26 7.50
N VAL A 58 -21.09 -0.38 8.12
CA VAL A 58 -20.68 0.45 9.28
C VAL A 58 -19.29 1.05 9.07
N TYR A 59 -19.03 1.56 7.87
CA TYR A 59 -18.03 2.60 7.70
C TYR A 59 -18.76 3.86 7.22
N ASP A 60 -19.20 4.70 8.16
CA ASP A 60 -19.37 6.12 7.85
C ASP A 60 -17.97 6.64 7.52
N ASP A 61 -17.66 6.63 6.22
CA ASP A 61 -16.40 7.04 5.67
C ASP A 61 -16.64 8.16 4.66
N LYS A 62 -15.81 9.20 4.77
CA LYS A 62 -15.86 10.35 3.87
C LYS A 62 -15.53 9.95 2.44
N LEU A 63 -14.74 8.88 2.26
CA LEU A 63 -14.36 8.35 0.97
C LEU A 63 -14.96 6.95 0.80
N GLN A 64 -15.85 6.76 -0.18
CA GLN A 64 -16.33 5.42 -0.55
C GLN A 64 -15.25 4.61 -1.29
N LYS A 65 -14.46 5.30 -2.12
CA LYS A 65 -13.29 4.78 -2.83
C LYS A 65 -12.11 5.72 -2.60
N ILE A 66 -10.93 5.15 -2.40
CA ILE A 66 -9.68 5.90 -2.28
C ILE A 66 -9.00 5.94 -3.65
N TYR A 67 -8.70 7.14 -4.12
CA TYR A 67 -7.95 7.38 -5.34
C TYR A 67 -6.79 8.27 -4.96
N GLY A 68 -5.69 7.63 -4.57
CA GLY A 68 -4.61 8.33 -3.91
C GLY A 68 -3.27 8.22 -4.62
N VAL A 69 -2.35 9.05 -4.15
CA VAL A 69 -0.94 8.96 -4.51
C VAL A 69 -0.07 9.18 -3.28
N SER A 70 1.10 8.56 -3.25
CA SER A 70 2.05 8.69 -2.15
C SER A 70 3.12 9.76 -2.44
N LEU A 71 3.52 10.50 -1.41
CA LEU A 71 4.67 11.42 -1.45
C LEU A 71 5.93 10.75 -0.92
N GLY A 72 6.31 9.61 -1.50
CA GLY A 72 7.54 8.90 -1.16
C GLY A 72 8.79 9.72 -1.50
N GLY A 73 9.89 9.43 -0.80
CA GLY A 73 11.14 10.17 -0.91
C GLY A 73 11.15 11.54 -0.22
N TRP A 74 10.09 11.95 0.49
CA TRP A 74 9.99 13.27 1.13
C TRP A 74 10.43 13.29 2.60
N LEU A 75 9.53 12.94 3.52
CA LEU A 75 9.77 12.94 4.96
C LEU A 75 10.38 11.62 5.44
N VAL A 76 10.29 10.59 4.61
CA VAL A 76 11.18 9.43 4.61
C VAL A 76 11.85 9.41 3.24
N THR A 77 13.18 9.44 3.25
CA THR A 77 13.99 9.47 2.04
C THR A 77 14.40 8.07 1.66
N GLU A 78 14.39 7.77 0.37
CA GLU A 78 14.82 6.49 -0.19
C GLU A 78 15.80 6.73 -1.33
N PRO A 79 16.92 5.98 -1.40
CA PRO A 79 17.92 6.17 -2.44
C PRO A 79 17.35 6.05 -3.85
N TRP A 80 16.36 5.19 -4.08
CA TRP A 80 15.84 4.94 -5.41
C TRP A 80 14.85 6.00 -5.90
N ILE A 81 14.18 6.71 -4.99
CA ILE A 81 13.28 7.82 -5.32
C ILE A 81 14.09 9.11 -5.52
N THR A 82 15.07 9.33 -4.65
CA THR A 82 15.91 10.55 -4.57
C THR A 82 17.40 10.24 -4.63
N PRO A 83 17.91 9.56 -5.68
CA PRO A 83 19.32 9.16 -5.77
C PRO A 83 20.29 10.34 -5.63
N SER A 84 19.93 11.53 -6.13
CA SER A 84 20.77 12.72 -6.04
C SER A 84 21.01 13.14 -4.59
N LEU A 85 20.04 12.95 -3.69
CA LEU A 85 20.17 13.26 -2.27
C LEU A 85 21.29 12.43 -1.61
N TYR A 86 21.43 11.18 -2.03
CA TYR A 86 22.41 10.24 -1.49
C TYR A 86 23.78 10.39 -2.16
N GLU A 87 23.82 10.58 -3.48
CA GLU A 87 25.06 10.77 -4.25
C GLU A 87 25.73 12.11 -3.91
N ASN A 88 24.96 13.20 -3.79
CA ASN A 88 25.49 14.51 -3.45
C ASN A 88 26.03 14.57 -2.01
N ALA A 89 25.45 13.78 -1.09
CA ALA A 89 25.98 13.64 0.25
C ALA A 89 27.38 13.01 0.28
N VAL A 90 27.77 12.23 -0.73
CA VAL A 90 29.16 11.75 -0.87
C VAL A 90 30.02 12.76 -1.62
N ASN A 91 29.54 13.26 -2.77
CA ASN A 91 30.28 14.16 -3.65
C ASN A 91 30.71 15.45 -2.96
N ASN A 92 29.85 16.04 -2.11
CA ASN A 92 30.13 17.26 -1.37
C ASN A 92 31.30 17.11 -0.37
N HIS A 93 31.76 15.89 -0.10
CA HIS A 93 32.73 15.61 0.94
C HIS A 93 34.08 15.06 0.46
N ASN A 94 34.32 14.88 -0.85
CA ASN A 94 35.58 14.32 -1.38
C ASN A 94 36.04 13.05 -0.61
N ASN A 95 35.08 12.28 -0.11
CA ASN A 95 35.36 11.14 0.75
C ASN A 95 35.28 9.87 -0.11
N ASN A 96 36.26 8.97 0.05
CA ASN A 96 36.20 7.60 -0.47
C ASN A 96 35.14 6.74 0.24
N LYS A 97 34.07 7.36 0.77
CA LYS A 97 32.96 6.67 1.44
C LYS A 97 31.98 6.16 0.38
N SER A 98 31.38 5.01 0.66
CA SER A 98 30.31 4.46 -0.16
C SER A 98 29.04 5.32 -0.05
N ILE A 99 28.21 5.27 -1.09
CA ILE A 99 26.88 5.88 -1.09
C ILE A 99 26.05 5.28 0.07
N PRO A 100 25.39 6.11 0.91
CA PRO A 100 24.53 5.59 1.98
C PRO A 100 23.40 4.73 1.42
N VAL A 101 22.98 3.71 2.17
CA VAL A 101 22.00 2.72 1.70
C VAL A 101 20.58 3.03 2.16
N ASP A 102 20.41 3.95 3.11
CA ASP A 102 19.16 4.32 3.78
C ASP A 102 19.30 5.69 4.49
N GLU A 103 18.20 6.21 5.06
CA GLU A 103 18.23 7.49 5.78
C GLU A 103 19.11 7.46 7.04
N TYR A 104 19.23 6.30 7.72
CA TYR A 104 20.10 6.14 8.89
C TYR A 104 21.57 6.36 8.54
N THR A 105 22.06 5.74 7.48
CA THR A 105 23.44 5.86 7.01
C THR A 105 23.68 7.21 6.32
N LEU A 106 22.67 7.79 5.66
CA LEU A 106 22.73 9.15 5.14
C LEU A 106 22.92 10.15 6.29
N THR A 107 22.06 10.10 7.30
CA THR A 107 22.15 11.01 8.45
C THR A 107 23.41 10.80 9.28
N SER A 108 23.90 9.55 9.38
CA SER A 108 25.22 9.25 9.96
C SER A 108 26.34 9.94 9.19
N LEU A 109 26.33 9.84 7.86
CA LEU A 109 27.29 10.53 7.00
C LEU A 109 27.22 12.04 7.20
N LEU A 110 26.03 12.64 7.15
CA LEU A 110 25.83 14.08 7.29
C LEU A 110 26.32 14.60 8.65
N ARG A 111 26.10 13.85 9.75
CA ARG A 111 26.58 14.24 11.09
C ARG A 111 28.09 14.13 11.24
N ASP A 112 28.72 13.16 10.59
CA ASP A 112 30.18 12.99 10.60
C ASP A 112 30.90 14.07 9.79
N THR A 113 30.25 14.60 8.74
CA THR A 113 30.95 15.38 7.71
C THR A 113 30.47 16.82 7.54
N MET A 114 29.27 17.18 8.01
CA MET A 114 28.70 18.52 7.84
C MET A 114 28.41 19.19 9.18
N ASP A 115 28.96 20.39 9.38
CA ASP A 115 28.53 21.29 10.46
C ASP A 115 27.02 21.61 10.39
N ASN A 116 26.42 21.48 9.20
CA ASN A 116 25.04 21.84 8.89
C ASN A 116 24.22 20.71 8.24
N GLY A 117 24.38 19.45 8.68
CA GLY A 117 23.58 18.33 8.17
C GLY A 117 22.06 18.59 8.18
N SER A 118 21.57 19.37 9.15
CA SER A 118 20.18 19.82 9.21
C SER A 118 19.75 20.70 8.03
N ILE A 119 20.61 21.59 7.53
CA ILE A 119 20.30 22.43 6.36
C ILE A 119 20.19 21.57 5.10
N TYR A 120 21.01 20.52 4.99
CA TYR A 120 20.98 19.62 3.85
C TYR A 120 19.62 18.95 3.68
N LEU A 121 19.09 18.33 4.74
CA LEU A 121 17.75 17.72 4.70
C LEU A 121 16.63 18.75 4.70
N GLN A 122 16.81 19.90 5.35
CA GLN A 122 15.83 20.99 5.27
C GLN A 122 15.61 21.44 3.82
N ASN A 123 16.68 21.63 3.05
CA ASN A 123 16.60 21.97 1.63
C ASN A 123 15.86 20.89 0.84
N HIS A 124 16.09 19.61 1.15
CA HIS A 124 15.35 18.51 0.54
C HIS A 124 13.84 18.61 0.85
N TRP A 125 13.46 18.76 2.11
CA TRP A 125 12.06 18.87 2.50
C TRP A 125 11.37 20.12 1.94
N ASP A 126 12.08 21.24 1.82
CA ASP A 126 11.57 22.49 1.24
C ASP A 126 11.34 22.42 -0.28
N GLN A 127 12.05 21.55 -1.00
CA GLN A 127 12.08 21.56 -2.46
C GLN A 127 11.46 20.32 -3.11
N PHE A 128 11.61 19.14 -2.49
CA PHE A 128 11.22 17.91 -3.14
C PHE A 128 9.71 17.84 -3.34
N TYR A 129 8.87 18.21 -2.37
CA TYR A 129 7.44 18.46 -2.61
C TYR A 129 7.04 19.87 -2.20
N ASN A 130 6.12 20.47 -2.95
CA ASN A 130 5.59 21.80 -2.67
C ASN A 130 4.09 21.90 -2.97
N GLU A 131 3.48 23.04 -2.66
CA GLU A 131 2.05 23.29 -2.84
C GLU A 131 1.54 23.03 -4.27
N THR A 132 2.37 23.26 -5.31
CA THR A 132 1.99 23.00 -6.70
C THR A 132 1.75 21.52 -6.94
N ASP A 133 2.49 20.63 -6.28
CA ASP A 133 2.25 19.18 -6.38
C ASP A 133 0.83 18.84 -5.89
N PHE A 134 0.38 19.42 -4.77
CA PHE A 134 -0.96 19.21 -4.22
C PHE A 134 -2.05 19.74 -5.17
N GLN A 135 -1.81 20.89 -5.79
CA GLN A 135 -2.70 21.43 -6.82
C GLN A 135 -2.82 20.46 -8.01
N GLN A 136 -1.70 19.95 -8.51
CA GLN A 136 -1.67 19.04 -9.66
C GLN A 136 -2.33 17.69 -9.35
N ILE A 137 -2.12 17.16 -8.15
CA ILE A 137 -2.79 15.94 -7.65
C ILE A 137 -4.31 16.13 -7.64
N SER A 138 -4.79 17.26 -7.12
CA SER A 138 -6.23 17.60 -7.10
C SER A 138 -6.80 17.77 -8.51
N GLN A 139 -6.03 18.30 -9.47
CA GLN A 139 -6.44 18.42 -10.87
C GLN A 139 -6.65 17.06 -11.58
N LEU A 140 -5.98 16.00 -11.12
CA LEU A 140 -6.24 14.62 -11.56
C LEU A 140 -7.48 14.00 -10.90
N LYS A 141 -8.21 14.77 -10.08
CA LYS A 141 -9.38 14.34 -9.31
C LYS A 141 -9.06 13.20 -8.31
N LEU A 142 -7.79 13.05 -7.95
CA LEU A 142 -7.40 12.23 -6.80
C LEU A 142 -7.99 12.84 -5.53
N ASN A 143 -8.29 12.00 -4.54
CA ASN A 143 -8.98 12.41 -3.32
C ASN A 143 -8.13 12.23 -2.04
N LEU A 144 -6.98 11.59 -2.14
CA LEU A 144 -6.13 11.30 -0.99
C LEU A 144 -4.64 11.38 -1.33
N ILE A 145 -3.86 11.91 -0.40
CA ILE A 145 -2.40 11.85 -0.41
C ILE A 145 -1.93 10.97 0.76
N ARG A 146 -1.06 9.99 0.48
CA ARG A 146 -0.36 9.24 1.54
C ARG A 146 1.01 9.86 1.79
N ILE A 147 1.31 10.16 3.05
CA ILE A 147 2.57 10.80 3.47
C ILE A 147 3.34 9.83 4.37
N PRO A 148 4.41 9.19 3.87
CA PRO A 148 5.37 8.44 4.67
C PRO A 148 6.04 9.33 5.72
N ILE A 149 6.10 8.89 6.97
CA ILE A 149 6.85 9.57 8.04
C ILE A 149 7.48 8.55 8.98
N GLY A 150 8.76 8.74 9.32
CA GLY A 150 9.47 7.89 10.27
C GLY A 150 9.28 8.33 11.72
N TYR A 151 9.47 7.41 12.67
CA TYR A 151 9.39 7.74 14.10
C TYR A 151 10.37 8.86 14.51
N TRP A 152 11.51 8.94 13.83
CA TRP A 152 12.56 9.92 14.09
C TRP A 152 12.13 11.37 13.82
N ALA A 153 11.05 11.58 13.07
CA ALA A 153 10.43 12.90 12.94
C ALA A 153 9.93 13.47 14.28
N PHE A 154 9.65 12.61 15.25
CA PHE A 154 9.01 12.97 16.52
C PHE A 154 9.95 12.74 17.71
N GLU A 155 10.63 11.59 17.74
CA GLU A 155 11.53 11.26 18.84
C GLU A 155 12.62 10.28 18.41
N LEU A 156 13.82 10.46 18.99
CA LEU A 156 15.00 9.64 18.71
C LEU A 156 15.28 8.63 19.83
N LEU A 157 15.77 7.46 19.47
CA LEU A 157 16.50 6.58 20.37
C LEU A 157 17.86 7.22 20.74
N PRO A 158 18.47 6.82 21.88
CA PRO A 158 19.70 7.47 22.38
C PRO A 158 20.89 7.55 21.42
N ASN A 159 21.00 6.63 20.45
CA ASN A 159 22.11 6.56 19.50
C ASN A 159 21.68 6.81 18.06
N ASP A 160 20.46 7.29 17.83
CA ASP A 160 20.00 7.52 16.47
C ASP A 160 20.83 8.62 15.79
N PRO A 161 21.26 8.40 14.53
CA PRO A 161 21.92 9.40 13.72
C PRO A 161 20.92 10.35 13.08
N TYR A 162 19.62 10.04 13.08
CA TYR A 162 18.60 10.81 12.36
C TYR A 162 18.60 12.29 12.74
N ILE A 163 18.24 13.11 11.76
CA ILE A 163 18.09 14.55 11.88
C ILE A 163 16.60 14.86 11.86
N GLN A 164 16.13 15.58 12.88
CA GLN A 164 14.72 15.92 13.04
C GLN A 164 14.35 17.24 12.33
N GLY A 165 13.11 17.33 11.88
CA GLY A 165 12.51 18.55 11.28
C GLY A 165 11.29 18.28 10.40
N GLN A 166 11.06 17.02 10.04
CA GLN A 166 10.00 16.53 9.16
C GLN A 166 8.58 16.89 9.64
N GLU A 167 8.33 16.91 10.96
CA GLU A 167 6.98 17.12 11.50
C GLU A 167 6.36 18.45 11.03
N LYS A 168 7.15 19.51 10.92
CA LYS A 168 6.72 20.81 10.39
C LYS A 168 6.17 20.68 8.97
N TYR A 169 6.78 19.83 8.14
CA TYR A 169 6.37 19.62 6.76
C TYR A 169 5.11 18.78 6.65
N LEU A 170 4.89 17.84 7.58
CA LEU A 170 3.60 17.17 7.71
C LEU A 170 2.48 18.17 8.04
N ASP A 171 2.73 19.11 8.95
CA ASP A 171 1.77 20.17 9.29
C ASP A 171 1.47 21.07 8.07
N ILE A 172 2.50 21.46 7.30
CA ILE A 172 2.34 22.23 6.05
C ILE A 172 1.56 21.43 4.99
N ALA A 173 1.83 20.13 4.85
CA ALA A 173 1.12 19.27 3.91
C ALA A 173 -0.38 19.20 4.21
N ILE A 174 -0.75 19.21 5.50
CA ILE A 174 -2.15 19.25 5.93
C ILE A 174 -2.83 20.54 5.49
N GLU A 175 -2.15 21.68 5.57
CA GLU A 175 -2.67 22.97 5.10
C GLU A 175 -2.89 22.93 3.57
N TRP A 176 -1.92 22.45 2.80
CA TRP A 176 -2.05 22.31 1.34
C TRP A 176 -3.16 21.35 0.95
N ALA A 177 -3.23 20.17 1.57
CA ALA A 177 -4.28 19.19 1.30
C ALA A 177 -5.68 19.76 1.59
N THR A 178 -5.83 20.48 2.71
CA THR A 178 -7.09 21.16 3.06
C THR A 178 -7.49 22.17 1.98
N LYS A 179 -6.54 22.98 1.49
CA LYS A 179 -6.79 23.98 0.45
C LYS A 179 -7.26 23.38 -0.87
N TYR A 180 -6.74 22.21 -1.24
CA TYR A 180 -7.05 21.53 -2.51
C TYR A 180 -8.08 20.40 -2.38
N ASN A 181 -8.81 20.36 -1.26
CA ASN A 181 -9.85 19.35 -0.97
C ASN A 181 -9.35 17.90 -1.09
N LEU A 182 -8.13 17.67 -0.61
CA LEU A 182 -7.50 16.36 -0.52
C LEU A 182 -7.51 15.89 0.93
N PHE A 183 -7.75 14.61 1.13
CA PHE A 183 -7.50 13.98 2.42
C PHE A 183 -6.06 13.50 2.53
N ILE A 184 -5.59 13.29 3.77
CA ILE A 184 -4.28 12.70 4.04
C ILE A 184 -4.45 11.35 4.74
N GLN A 185 -3.66 10.38 4.28
CA GLN A 185 -3.24 9.23 5.07
C GLN A 185 -1.83 9.48 5.62
N ILE A 186 -1.67 9.46 6.94
CA ILE A 186 -0.34 9.45 7.56
C ILE A 186 0.16 8.01 7.55
N GLY A 187 1.28 7.74 6.89
CA GLY A 187 1.91 6.42 6.86
C GLY A 187 3.10 6.37 7.80
N ILE A 188 2.99 5.70 8.95
CA ILE A 188 4.14 5.48 9.83
C ILE A 188 5.08 4.49 9.15
N HIS A 189 6.08 5.03 8.48
CA HIS A 189 6.84 4.32 7.45
C HIS A 189 8.12 3.66 7.99
N GLY A 190 8.65 4.18 9.08
CA GLY A 190 9.78 3.60 9.80
C GLY A 190 9.51 3.55 11.30
N LEU A 191 9.66 2.35 11.89
CA LEU A 191 9.55 2.13 13.33
C LEU A 191 10.93 1.85 13.96
N PRO A 192 11.09 2.11 15.27
CA PRO A 192 12.36 1.91 15.96
C PRO A 192 12.89 0.48 15.79
N GLY A 193 14.14 0.36 15.35
CA GLY A 193 14.79 -0.93 15.09
C GLY A 193 14.38 -1.64 13.80
N SER A 194 13.63 -0.97 12.92
CA SER A 194 13.09 -1.48 11.65
C SER A 194 12.07 -2.62 11.78
N GLN A 195 10.96 -2.49 11.07
CA GLN A 195 9.91 -3.50 10.97
C GLN A 195 10.12 -4.52 9.85
N ASN A 196 11.05 -4.28 8.92
CA ASN A 196 11.25 -5.13 7.74
C ASN A 196 12.72 -5.36 7.36
N GLY A 197 13.65 -4.57 7.89
CA GLY A 197 15.08 -4.65 7.58
C GLY A 197 15.48 -4.01 6.25
N PHE A 198 14.56 -3.35 5.54
CA PHE A 198 14.82 -2.69 4.26
C PHE A 198 15.08 -1.18 4.42
N ASP A 199 15.66 -0.58 3.40
CA ASP A 199 16.00 0.84 3.33
C ASP A 199 14.77 1.75 3.49
N ASN A 200 13.61 1.34 2.97
CA ASN A 200 12.35 2.08 3.09
C ASN A 200 11.85 2.26 4.53
N SER A 201 12.29 1.42 5.48
CA SER A 201 12.00 1.62 6.91
C SER A 201 12.90 2.67 7.58
N GLY A 202 13.83 3.24 6.82
CA GLY A 202 14.86 4.17 7.27
C GLY A 202 16.09 3.50 7.87
N LEU A 203 16.10 2.17 8.06
CA LEU A 203 17.22 1.38 8.55
C LEU A 203 17.26 -0.01 7.89
N TYR A 204 18.20 -0.18 6.98
CA TYR A 204 18.59 -1.47 6.43
C TYR A 204 19.34 -2.29 7.50
N THR A 205 18.85 -3.50 7.77
CA THR A 205 19.45 -4.43 8.72
C THR A 205 19.00 -5.86 8.44
N GLU A 206 19.91 -6.82 8.58
CA GLU A 206 19.56 -8.25 8.47
C GLU A 206 18.78 -8.74 9.71
N THR A 207 18.82 -7.98 10.81
CA THR A 207 18.22 -8.34 12.10
C THR A 207 17.31 -7.22 12.59
N PRO A 208 16.12 -7.04 12.00
CA PRO A 208 15.13 -6.09 12.51
C PRO A 208 14.75 -6.45 13.95
N THR A 209 14.60 -5.44 14.81
CA THR A 209 14.39 -5.61 16.27
C THR A 209 13.13 -4.95 16.81
N TRP A 210 12.27 -4.39 15.95
CA TRP A 210 11.12 -3.59 16.36
C TRP A 210 10.23 -4.24 17.43
N LEU A 211 9.61 -5.40 17.12
CA LEU A 211 8.71 -6.11 18.06
C LEU A 211 9.43 -6.88 19.18
N GLU A 212 10.75 -6.96 19.12
CA GLU A 212 11.56 -7.80 20.02
C GLU A 212 12.25 -6.99 21.12
N ASN A 213 12.44 -5.69 20.93
CA ASN A 213 13.12 -4.80 21.87
C ASN A 213 12.11 -3.91 22.62
N GLU A 214 12.15 -3.96 23.95
CA GLU A 214 11.25 -3.18 24.81
C GLU A 214 11.42 -1.66 24.65
N LEU A 215 12.65 -1.17 24.42
CA LEU A 215 12.93 0.24 24.15
C LEU A 215 12.21 0.70 22.86
N ASN A 216 12.28 -0.13 21.83
CA ASN A 216 11.62 0.12 20.55
C ASN A 216 10.10 0.18 20.72
N MET A 217 9.52 -0.82 21.39
CA MET A 217 8.07 -0.87 21.62
C MET A 217 7.57 0.28 22.49
N ASN A 218 8.30 0.66 23.55
CA ASN A 218 7.96 1.80 24.39
C ASN A 218 7.98 3.12 23.60
N LEU A 219 8.90 3.29 22.65
CA LEU A 219 8.90 4.42 21.73
C LEU A 219 7.74 4.33 20.73
N THR A 220 7.48 3.16 20.13
CA THR A 220 6.33 2.93 19.23
C THR A 220 5.01 3.30 19.89
N TYR A 221 4.77 2.89 21.15
CA TYR A 221 3.52 3.22 21.84
C TYR A 221 3.35 4.72 22.10
N ARG A 222 4.44 5.43 22.42
CA ARG A 222 4.41 6.89 22.61
C ARG A 222 4.22 7.63 21.29
N LEU A 223 4.86 7.16 20.23
CA LEU A 223 4.65 7.64 18.86
C LEU A 223 3.18 7.53 18.46
N VAL A 224 2.58 6.34 18.62
CA VAL A 224 1.16 6.12 18.31
C VAL A 224 0.28 7.05 19.14
N ASP A 225 0.51 7.15 20.45
CA ASP A 225 -0.27 8.05 21.31
C ASP A 225 -0.17 9.51 20.84
N TYR A 226 1.04 9.98 20.52
CA TYR A 226 1.31 11.32 20.02
C TYR A 226 0.59 11.62 18.70
N ILE A 227 0.76 10.76 17.69
CA ILE A 227 0.12 10.93 16.38
C ILE A 227 -1.41 10.91 16.50
N LEU A 228 -1.96 9.99 17.29
CA LEU A 228 -3.41 9.93 17.51
C LEU A 228 -3.93 11.21 18.17
N ASN A 229 -3.23 11.74 19.19
CA ASN A 229 -3.65 12.96 19.87
C ASN A 229 -3.55 14.20 18.98
N LYS A 230 -2.46 14.35 18.21
CA LYS A 230 -2.22 15.53 17.38
C LYS A 230 -3.06 15.52 16.10
N TYR A 231 -3.08 14.39 15.40
CA TYR A 231 -3.62 14.31 14.03
C TYR A 231 -4.93 13.53 13.93
N GLY A 232 -5.19 12.60 14.84
CA GLY A 232 -6.30 11.63 14.72
C GLY A 232 -7.70 12.24 14.67
N ASN A 233 -7.88 13.50 15.09
CA ASN A 233 -9.17 14.21 15.02
C ASN A 233 -9.16 15.40 14.05
N HIS A 234 -8.07 15.62 13.31
CA HIS A 234 -7.98 16.67 12.31
C HIS A 234 -8.82 16.30 11.09
N THR A 235 -9.66 17.22 10.59
CA THR A 235 -10.68 16.91 9.56
C THR A 235 -10.11 16.44 8.22
N THR A 236 -8.90 16.90 7.89
CA THR A 236 -8.14 16.55 6.67
C THR A 236 -7.48 15.18 6.77
N ILE A 237 -7.26 14.67 7.98
CA ILE A 237 -6.68 13.33 8.17
C ILE A 237 -7.80 12.31 8.02
N HIS A 238 -7.75 11.55 6.92
CA HIS A 238 -8.67 10.45 6.67
C HIS A 238 -8.26 9.21 7.45
N SER A 239 -6.99 8.83 7.37
CA SER A 239 -6.50 7.61 7.99
C SER A 239 -5.05 7.70 8.48
N ILE A 240 -4.68 6.75 9.33
CA ILE A 240 -3.32 6.57 9.85
C ILE A 240 -2.95 5.10 9.63
N GLN A 241 -1.94 4.84 8.80
CA GLN A 241 -1.33 3.52 8.65
C GLN A 241 -0.29 3.37 9.77
N LEU A 242 -0.52 2.40 10.66
CA LEU A 242 0.21 2.27 11.92
C LEU A 242 1.64 1.75 11.76
N VAL A 243 1.87 1.01 10.69
CA VAL A 243 3.18 0.48 10.31
C VAL A 243 3.15 0.16 8.82
N ASN A 244 4.17 0.63 8.12
CA ASN A 244 4.42 0.28 6.73
C ASN A 244 5.14 -1.08 6.63
N GLU A 245 4.63 -1.97 5.80
CA GLU A 245 5.33 -3.20 5.38
C GLU A 245 6.00 -4.02 6.51
N PRO A 246 5.35 -4.30 7.66
CA PRO A 246 5.94 -5.21 8.64
C PRO A 246 6.19 -6.57 7.97
N LEU A 247 7.43 -7.07 7.98
CA LEU A 247 7.76 -8.28 7.24
C LEU A 247 7.33 -9.53 8.04
N GLY A 248 6.12 -10.04 7.75
CA GLY A 248 5.48 -11.09 8.54
C GLY A 248 6.27 -12.38 8.71
N PHE A 249 7.19 -12.70 7.79
CA PHE A 249 8.06 -13.88 7.87
C PHE A 249 9.26 -13.71 8.81
N LEU A 250 9.65 -12.46 9.13
CA LEU A 250 10.69 -12.15 10.12
C LEU A 250 10.09 -11.83 11.50
N LEU A 251 8.84 -11.40 11.53
CA LEU A 251 8.16 -10.94 12.73
C LEU A 251 7.33 -12.03 13.39
N ASN A 252 7.17 -11.93 14.71
CA ASN A 252 6.18 -12.73 15.41
C ASN A 252 4.75 -12.21 15.10
N LYS A 253 3.95 -13.01 14.38
CA LYS A 253 2.56 -12.67 14.00
C LYS A 253 1.66 -12.36 15.21
N GLU A 254 1.85 -13.04 16.33
CA GLU A 254 1.09 -12.78 17.56
C GLU A 254 1.42 -11.40 18.12
N LYS A 255 2.70 -11.03 18.19
CA LYS A 255 3.11 -9.70 18.64
C LYS A 255 2.59 -8.59 17.73
N LEU A 256 2.65 -8.79 16.41
CA LEU A 256 2.07 -7.86 15.45
C LEU A 256 0.55 -7.72 15.65
N SER A 257 -0.15 -8.84 15.83
CA SER A 257 -1.59 -8.86 16.11
C SER A 257 -1.93 -8.10 17.39
N ASN A 258 -1.16 -8.30 18.46
CA ASN A 258 -1.34 -7.60 19.72
C ASN A 258 -1.09 -6.09 19.58
N PHE A 259 -0.11 -5.68 18.77
CA PHE A 259 0.13 -4.26 18.45
C PHE A 259 -1.06 -3.63 17.70
N TYR A 260 -1.62 -4.33 16.70
CA TYR A 260 -2.81 -3.87 15.99
C TYR A 260 -4.03 -3.75 16.91
N ILE A 261 -4.27 -4.75 17.76
CA ILE A 261 -5.35 -4.71 18.75
C ILE A 261 -5.17 -3.53 19.71
N TYR A 262 -3.96 -3.33 20.23
CA TYR A 262 -3.64 -2.17 21.09
C TYR A 262 -4.05 -0.85 20.42
N CYS A 263 -3.71 -0.67 19.15
CA CYS A 263 -4.03 0.56 18.43
C CYS A 263 -5.55 0.72 18.19
N LEU A 264 -6.25 -0.37 17.85
CA LEU A 264 -7.70 -0.40 17.71
C LEU A 264 -8.41 -0.03 19.03
N GLU A 265 -7.92 -0.53 20.17
CA GLU A 265 -8.44 -0.15 21.49
C GLU A 265 -8.15 1.33 21.80
N LYS A 266 -6.96 1.84 21.42
CA LYS A 266 -6.57 3.24 21.66
C LYS A 266 -7.45 4.23 20.91
N ILE A 267 -7.81 3.97 19.65
CA ILE A 267 -8.69 4.87 18.90
C ILE A 267 -10.08 4.93 19.50
N ILE A 268 -10.59 3.82 20.05
CA ILE A 268 -11.87 3.77 20.74
C ILE A 268 -11.78 4.56 22.06
N GLN A 269 -10.75 4.29 22.86
CA GLN A 269 -10.52 4.96 24.15
C GLN A 269 -10.44 6.49 23.99
N LYS A 270 -9.78 6.96 22.93
CA LYS A 270 -9.55 8.40 22.67
C LYS A 270 -10.62 9.04 21.77
N ASN A 271 -11.62 8.28 21.31
CA ASN A 271 -12.65 8.73 20.36
C ASN A 271 -12.04 9.39 19.10
N ILE A 272 -11.02 8.74 18.52
CA ILE A 272 -10.33 9.18 17.31
C ILE A 272 -11.26 9.06 16.10
N LYS A 273 -11.25 10.07 15.22
CA LYS A 273 -12.06 10.10 13.99
C LYS A 273 -11.37 9.54 12.76
N ALA A 274 -10.05 9.70 12.66
CA ALA A 274 -9.25 9.09 11.61
C ALA A 274 -9.37 7.57 11.65
N LYS A 275 -9.44 6.95 10.48
CA LYS A 275 -9.49 5.49 10.35
C LYS A 275 -8.11 4.90 10.56
N LEU A 276 -8.02 3.68 11.09
CA LEU A 276 -6.76 2.95 11.09
C LEU A 276 -6.61 2.14 9.82
N VAL A 277 -5.39 2.11 9.31
CA VAL A 277 -4.98 1.29 8.18
C VAL A 277 -3.92 0.30 8.68
N LEU A 278 -4.16 -0.99 8.42
CA LEU A 278 -3.29 -2.08 8.82
C LEU A 278 -2.70 -2.74 7.58
N HIS A 279 -1.38 -2.83 7.51
CA HIS A 279 -0.72 -3.58 6.44
C HIS A 279 -0.87 -5.09 6.69
N ASP A 280 -1.08 -5.86 5.61
CA ASP A 280 -1.29 -7.32 5.66
C ASP A 280 -0.04 -8.17 6.00
N ALA A 281 1.10 -7.49 6.16
CA ALA A 281 2.42 -8.05 6.49
C ALA A 281 2.98 -9.02 5.44
N PHE A 282 2.56 -8.91 4.18
CA PHE A 282 2.87 -9.84 3.09
C PHE A 282 2.43 -11.28 3.34
N PHE A 283 1.48 -11.48 4.26
CA PHE A 283 0.73 -12.73 4.32
C PHE A 283 -0.27 -12.79 3.16
N ASN A 284 -0.82 -13.98 2.90
CA ASN A 284 -1.96 -14.08 1.99
C ASN A 284 -3.06 -13.12 2.45
N ILE A 285 -3.69 -12.43 1.49
CA ILE A 285 -4.70 -11.38 1.74
C ILE A 285 -5.81 -11.86 2.70
N GLU A 286 -6.21 -13.13 2.62
CA GLU A 286 -7.26 -13.71 3.47
C GLU A 286 -6.80 -14.02 4.90
N SER A 287 -5.51 -13.89 5.23
CA SER A 287 -4.95 -14.22 6.55
C SER A 287 -5.49 -13.34 7.67
N TRP A 288 -6.02 -12.17 7.32
CA TRP A 288 -6.61 -11.20 8.25
C TRP A 288 -8.13 -11.25 8.29
N LYS A 289 -8.79 -12.16 7.55
CA LYS A 289 -10.24 -12.18 7.35
C LYS A 289 -11.11 -12.18 8.60
N ASN A 290 -10.62 -12.78 9.68
CA ASN A 290 -11.35 -12.82 10.95
C ASN A 290 -10.68 -11.93 12.01
N PHE A 291 -9.80 -11.02 11.61
CA PHE A 291 -9.16 -10.11 12.53
C PHE A 291 -10.19 -9.10 13.03
N PRO A 292 -10.27 -8.85 14.35
CA PRO A 292 -11.35 -8.06 14.92
C PRO A 292 -11.14 -6.56 14.68
N GLY A 293 -12.25 -5.83 14.71
CA GLY A 293 -12.25 -4.37 14.69
C GLY A 293 -12.56 -3.76 13.33
N GLU A 294 -12.68 -2.44 13.34
CA GLU A 294 -12.95 -1.60 12.17
C GLU A 294 -11.65 -0.95 11.71
N PHE A 295 -11.11 -1.41 10.58
CA PHE A 295 -9.91 -0.89 9.95
C PHE A 295 -9.98 -1.03 8.42
N ILE A 296 -9.09 -0.32 7.74
CA ILE A 296 -8.80 -0.53 6.32
C ILE A 296 -7.61 -1.48 6.22
N LEU A 297 -7.76 -2.59 5.51
CA LEU A 297 -6.66 -3.51 5.22
C LEU A 297 -5.89 -3.01 4.00
N ASP A 298 -4.57 -2.96 4.12
CA ASP A 298 -3.68 -2.40 3.12
C ASP A 298 -2.79 -3.46 2.51
N HIS A 299 -2.71 -3.42 1.18
CA HIS A 299 -1.98 -4.36 0.34
C HIS A 299 -0.95 -3.61 -0.50
N HIS A 300 0.29 -4.08 -0.48
CA HIS A 300 1.36 -3.56 -1.32
C HIS A 300 1.65 -4.58 -2.43
N LEU A 301 1.27 -4.25 -3.66
CA LEU A 301 1.21 -5.20 -4.77
C LEU A 301 2.12 -4.77 -5.91
N TYR A 302 3.38 -5.18 -5.80
CA TYR A 302 4.42 -4.96 -6.80
C TYR A 302 4.74 -6.25 -7.57
N GLU A 303 5.09 -6.11 -8.85
CA GLU A 303 5.38 -7.24 -9.75
C GLU A 303 6.84 -7.28 -10.23
N VAL A 304 7.79 -6.86 -9.36
CA VAL A 304 9.21 -6.73 -9.77
C VAL A 304 10.24 -7.21 -8.74
N PHE A 305 9.83 -7.61 -7.52
CA PHE A 305 10.78 -7.88 -6.43
C PHE A 305 11.25 -9.34 -6.33
N SER A 306 10.87 -10.19 -7.26
CA SER A 306 11.34 -11.58 -7.35
C SER A 306 11.68 -11.98 -8.78
N GLN A 307 12.57 -12.95 -8.95
CA GLN A 307 12.96 -13.44 -10.27
C GLN A 307 11.75 -13.97 -11.06
N TRP A 308 10.84 -14.67 -10.38
CA TRP A 308 9.62 -15.19 -11.01
C TRP A 308 8.77 -14.06 -11.62
N GLN A 309 8.63 -12.92 -10.94
CA GLN A 309 7.87 -11.78 -11.44
C GLN A 309 8.56 -11.12 -12.64
N ILE A 310 9.89 -10.99 -12.58
CA ILE A 310 10.73 -10.47 -13.67
C ILE A 310 10.70 -11.35 -14.94
N ASP A 311 10.37 -12.63 -14.78
CA ASP A 311 10.27 -13.58 -15.89
C ASP A 311 8.86 -13.64 -16.51
N LEU A 312 7.87 -12.95 -15.93
CA LEU A 312 6.52 -12.89 -16.48
C LEU A 312 6.51 -12.05 -17.77
N ASN A 313 5.66 -12.46 -18.72
CA ASN A 313 5.25 -11.57 -19.80
C ASN A 313 4.04 -10.73 -19.38
N LEU A 314 3.71 -9.68 -20.16
CA LEU A 314 2.57 -8.80 -19.87
C LEU A 314 1.27 -9.56 -19.59
N GLN A 315 0.90 -10.57 -20.40
CA GLN A 315 -0.36 -11.29 -20.19
C GLN A 315 -0.40 -12.04 -18.86
N GLN A 316 0.75 -12.53 -18.39
CA GLN A 316 0.85 -13.17 -17.08
C GLN A 316 0.78 -12.15 -15.94
N HIS A 317 1.38 -10.96 -16.10
CA HIS A 317 1.18 -9.86 -15.15
C HIS A 317 -0.30 -9.47 -15.04
N LEU A 318 -0.98 -9.26 -16.17
CA LEU A 318 -2.42 -8.94 -16.18
C LEU A 318 -3.26 -10.04 -15.51
N GLN A 319 -2.90 -11.31 -15.71
CA GLN A 319 -3.55 -12.42 -15.03
C GLN A 319 -3.27 -12.42 -13.52
N SER A 320 -2.05 -12.09 -13.10
CA SER A 320 -1.68 -11.94 -11.68
C SER A 320 -2.53 -10.88 -10.99
N ILE A 321 -2.67 -9.69 -11.60
CA ILE A 321 -3.50 -8.60 -11.07
C ILE A 321 -4.95 -9.03 -10.87
N LYS A 322 -5.53 -9.76 -11.83
CA LYS A 322 -6.89 -10.32 -11.70
C LYS A 322 -7.01 -11.26 -10.50
N HIS A 323 -6.03 -12.14 -10.29
CA HIS A 323 -6.02 -13.05 -9.13
C HIS A 323 -5.86 -12.31 -7.80
N GLN A 324 -5.05 -11.25 -7.78
CA GLN A 324 -4.94 -10.37 -6.61
C GLN A 324 -6.30 -9.73 -6.30
N GLY A 325 -6.98 -9.18 -7.30
CA GLY A 325 -8.35 -8.66 -7.16
C GLY A 325 -9.33 -9.67 -6.56
N GLU A 326 -9.35 -10.90 -7.07
CA GLU A 326 -10.20 -11.97 -6.52
C GLU A 326 -9.84 -12.37 -5.07
N SER A 327 -8.60 -12.13 -4.66
CA SER A 327 -8.14 -12.36 -3.28
C SER A 327 -8.54 -11.20 -2.36
N ILE A 328 -8.48 -9.95 -2.86
CA ILE A 328 -8.97 -8.74 -2.17
C ILE A 328 -10.45 -8.88 -1.82
N VAL A 329 -11.30 -9.37 -2.73
CA VAL A 329 -12.74 -9.61 -2.46
C VAL A 329 -12.94 -10.57 -1.28
N LYS A 330 -12.01 -11.50 -1.06
CA LYS A 330 -12.08 -12.52 0.00
C LYS A 330 -11.45 -12.07 1.32
N SER A 331 -10.86 -10.88 1.38
CA SER A 331 -10.16 -10.36 2.56
C SER A 331 -11.08 -10.22 3.78
N GLY A 332 -12.39 -10.04 3.58
CA GLY A 332 -13.36 -9.85 4.67
C GLY A 332 -13.37 -8.46 5.30
N HIS A 333 -12.48 -7.57 4.86
CA HIS A 333 -12.36 -6.20 5.35
C HIS A 333 -12.46 -5.19 4.21
N ARG A 334 -12.66 -3.91 4.56
CA ARG A 334 -12.45 -2.82 3.60
C ARG A 334 -10.98 -2.84 3.21
N SER A 335 -10.67 -3.14 1.95
CA SER A 335 -9.29 -3.32 1.48
C SER A 335 -8.92 -2.26 0.45
N ILE A 336 -7.69 -1.75 0.50
CA ILE A 336 -7.11 -0.93 -0.56
C ILE A 336 -5.77 -1.52 -1.00
N VAL A 337 -5.34 -1.16 -2.21
CA VAL A 337 -3.95 -1.35 -2.62
C VAL A 337 -3.20 -0.05 -2.36
N GLY A 338 -2.56 0.09 -1.20
CA GLY A 338 -1.91 1.33 -0.77
C GLY A 338 -0.56 1.60 -1.43
N GLU A 339 -0.03 0.61 -2.15
CA GLU A 339 1.20 0.73 -2.93
C GLU A 339 1.20 -0.20 -4.15
N PHE A 340 1.49 0.38 -5.31
CA PHE A 340 1.73 -0.30 -6.58
C PHE A 340 2.40 0.67 -7.56
N SER A 341 2.98 0.16 -8.64
CA SER A 341 3.62 0.95 -9.70
C SER A 341 3.34 0.37 -11.08
N GLY A 342 3.70 1.11 -12.13
CA GLY A 342 3.63 0.67 -13.52
C GLY A 342 4.83 -0.16 -13.98
N ALA A 343 5.73 -0.51 -13.06
CA ALA A 343 6.98 -1.16 -13.40
C ALA A 343 6.80 -2.65 -13.73
N LEU A 344 7.38 -3.05 -14.85
CA LEU A 344 7.50 -4.45 -15.30
C LEU A 344 8.93 -4.99 -15.14
N THR A 345 9.85 -4.13 -14.68
CA THR A 345 11.26 -4.45 -14.47
C THR A 345 11.74 -3.86 -13.15
N ASP A 346 12.83 -4.40 -12.59
CA ASP A 346 13.49 -3.82 -11.42
C ASP A 346 14.67 -2.91 -11.78
N CYS A 347 14.56 -2.20 -12.91
CA CYS A 347 15.63 -1.37 -13.48
C CYS A 347 15.73 0.04 -12.89
N ALA A 348 14.74 0.47 -12.11
CA ALA A 348 14.82 1.74 -11.40
C ALA A 348 16.09 1.78 -10.55
N LYS A 349 16.87 2.85 -10.70
CA LYS A 349 18.16 3.02 -10.03
C LYS A 349 18.00 2.85 -8.52
N TYR A 350 18.80 1.98 -7.92
CA TYR A 350 18.78 1.65 -6.49
C TYR A 350 17.49 1.00 -5.95
N LEU A 351 16.55 0.59 -6.81
CA LEU A 351 15.29 -0.03 -6.36
C LEU A 351 15.52 -1.27 -5.48
N ASN A 352 16.55 -2.06 -5.78
CA ASN A 352 16.93 -3.22 -4.98
C ASN A 352 17.95 -2.91 -3.87
N GLY A 353 18.22 -1.63 -3.62
CA GLY A 353 19.27 -1.14 -2.74
C GLY A 353 20.51 -0.63 -3.50
N VAL A 354 21.22 0.30 -2.86
CA VAL A 354 22.44 0.91 -3.39
C VAL A 354 23.51 -0.16 -3.64
N GLY A 355 24.01 -0.20 -4.88
CA GLY A 355 25.06 -1.14 -5.30
C GLY A 355 24.59 -2.59 -5.48
N LYS A 356 23.29 -2.86 -5.42
CA LYS A 356 22.73 -4.23 -5.56
C LYS A 356 22.42 -4.64 -6.99
N GLY A 357 22.31 -3.70 -7.93
CA GLY A 357 21.96 -3.97 -9.33
C GLY A 357 20.51 -4.44 -9.51
N SER A 358 20.23 -5.03 -10.66
CA SER A 358 18.89 -5.47 -11.08
C SER A 358 18.88 -6.93 -11.50
N ARG A 359 17.75 -7.62 -11.24
CA ARG A 359 17.49 -8.98 -11.72
C ARG A 359 17.27 -8.99 -13.24
N TRP A 360 16.63 -7.95 -13.76
CA TRP A 360 16.28 -7.79 -15.17
C TRP A 360 17.50 -7.95 -16.10
N ASP A 361 18.54 -7.14 -15.90
CA ASP A 361 19.77 -7.18 -16.71
C ASP A 361 20.83 -8.16 -16.16
N GLY A 362 20.62 -8.70 -14.96
CA GLY A 362 21.55 -9.62 -14.30
C GLY A 362 22.78 -8.94 -13.71
N SER A 363 22.74 -7.62 -13.52
CA SER A 363 23.79 -6.87 -12.82
C SER A 363 23.82 -7.12 -11.31
N GLY A 364 22.74 -7.63 -10.73
CA GLY A 364 22.66 -7.93 -9.30
C GLY A 364 23.01 -9.36 -8.90
N ASP A 365 23.54 -9.51 -7.68
CA ASP A 365 23.86 -10.79 -7.05
C ASP A 365 22.64 -11.34 -6.29
N PHE A 366 21.59 -11.66 -7.04
CA PHE A 366 20.40 -12.32 -6.50
C PHE A 366 20.53 -13.84 -6.70
N GLU A 367 19.99 -14.65 -5.79
CA GLU A 367 19.92 -16.10 -6.00
C GLU A 367 19.10 -16.38 -7.28
N ILE A 368 19.80 -16.67 -8.37
CA ILE A 368 19.21 -17.10 -9.64
C ILE A 368 18.80 -18.55 -9.45
N ILE A 369 17.62 -18.78 -8.86
CA ILE A 369 17.15 -20.15 -8.64
C ILE A 369 16.90 -20.84 -9.99
N ASP A 370 16.40 -20.13 -11.01
CA ASP A 370 16.01 -20.74 -12.28
C ASP A 370 16.06 -19.78 -13.50
N ARG A 371 17.15 -19.03 -13.75
CA ARG A 371 17.29 -18.44 -15.11
C ARG A 371 17.34 -19.60 -16.10
N LYS A 372 16.40 -19.64 -17.05
CA LYS A 372 16.62 -20.44 -18.25
C LYS A 372 17.93 -19.95 -18.88
N PRO A 373 18.90 -20.84 -19.20
CA PRO A 373 20.17 -20.44 -19.81
C PRO A 373 20.04 -19.67 -21.14
N ASN A 374 18.84 -19.66 -21.73
CA ASN A 374 18.51 -19.08 -23.03
C ASN A 374 17.45 -17.97 -23.00
N ASP A 375 16.90 -17.56 -21.84
CA ASP A 375 16.08 -16.33 -21.80
C ASP A 375 17.04 -15.12 -21.76
N ASP A 376 17.19 -14.52 -22.94
CA ASP A 376 17.82 -13.23 -23.24
C ASP A 376 19.04 -12.82 -22.42
N LYS A 377 20.21 -13.24 -22.91
CA LYS A 377 21.50 -12.56 -22.64
C LYS A 377 21.55 -11.07 -23.09
N ASN A 378 20.42 -10.51 -23.54
CA ASN A 378 20.28 -9.18 -24.10
C ASN A 378 19.34 -8.25 -23.32
N ARG A 379 18.76 -8.67 -22.18
CA ARG A 379 18.01 -7.73 -21.32
C ARG A 379 18.96 -6.68 -20.75
N THR A 380 18.60 -5.41 -20.86
CA THR A 380 19.35 -4.28 -20.34
C THR A 380 18.40 -3.31 -19.64
N CYS A 381 18.89 -2.66 -18.58
CA CYS A 381 18.19 -1.55 -17.94
C CYS A 381 18.43 -0.20 -18.62
N GLU A 382 19.33 -0.15 -19.61
CA GLU A 382 19.55 1.05 -20.42
C GLU A 382 18.28 1.40 -21.20
N GLY A 383 17.75 2.61 -20.96
CA GLY A 383 16.53 3.10 -21.62
C GLY A 383 15.26 2.29 -21.29
N HIS A 384 15.24 1.59 -20.15
CA HIS A 384 14.11 0.73 -19.76
C HIS A 384 12.76 1.48 -19.72
N ASP A 385 12.79 2.77 -19.39
CA ASP A 385 11.61 3.61 -19.16
C ASP A 385 11.52 4.81 -20.13
N ASP A 386 12.06 4.70 -21.35
CA ASP A 386 11.93 5.75 -22.37
C ASP A 386 10.46 5.89 -22.85
N PRO A 387 9.80 7.04 -22.62
CA PRO A 387 8.41 7.26 -23.03
C PRO A 387 8.19 7.25 -24.55
N ASN A 388 9.25 7.32 -25.36
CA ASN A 388 9.18 7.21 -26.82
C ASN A 388 9.29 5.75 -27.30
N ASN A 389 9.68 4.82 -26.44
CA ASN A 389 9.64 3.40 -26.74
C ASN A 389 8.17 2.93 -26.75
N ILE A 390 7.66 2.62 -27.94
CA ILE A 390 6.25 2.24 -28.15
C ILE A 390 5.87 1.00 -27.33
N MET A 391 6.78 0.04 -27.19
CA MET A 391 6.53 -1.20 -26.44
C MET A 391 6.41 -0.89 -24.95
N PHE A 392 7.44 -0.28 -24.36
CA PHE A 392 7.41 0.15 -22.95
C PHE A 392 6.15 0.97 -22.65
N LYS A 393 5.84 1.95 -23.51
CA LYS A 393 4.66 2.80 -23.34
C LYS A 393 3.36 2.00 -23.35
N SER A 394 3.16 1.15 -24.35
CA SER A 394 1.93 0.36 -24.48
C SER A 394 1.76 -0.65 -23.34
N GLU A 395 2.83 -1.35 -22.97
CA GLU A 395 2.76 -2.39 -21.93
C GLU A 395 2.52 -1.77 -20.55
N THR A 396 3.19 -0.64 -20.25
CA THR A 396 2.95 0.12 -19.01
C THR A 396 1.51 0.62 -18.94
N MET A 397 0.96 1.12 -20.05
CA MET A 397 -0.45 1.58 -20.11
C MET A 397 -1.44 0.44 -19.87
N ASP A 398 -1.24 -0.72 -20.51
CA ASP A 398 -2.11 -1.88 -20.33
C ASP A 398 -2.03 -2.43 -18.90
N PHE A 399 -0.82 -2.47 -18.33
CA PHE A 399 -0.59 -2.92 -16.96
C PHE A 399 -1.24 -2.00 -15.93
N LEU A 400 -0.99 -0.69 -16.02
CA LEU A 400 -1.61 0.31 -15.15
C LEU A 400 -3.13 0.27 -15.26
N LYS A 401 -3.69 0.16 -16.46
CA LYS A 401 -5.15 0.08 -16.65
C LYS A 401 -5.76 -1.10 -15.90
N GLU A 402 -5.16 -2.28 -16.00
CA GLU A 402 -5.65 -3.46 -15.30
C GLU A 402 -5.51 -3.32 -13.78
N GLN A 403 -4.41 -2.76 -13.28
CA GLN A 403 -4.20 -2.47 -11.85
C GLN A 403 -5.25 -1.49 -11.31
N PHE A 404 -5.35 -0.30 -11.91
CA PHE A 404 -6.27 0.76 -11.48
C PHE A 404 -7.71 0.25 -11.41
N TYR A 405 -8.18 -0.43 -12.47
CA TYR A 405 -9.57 -0.87 -12.55
C TYR A 405 -9.83 -2.08 -11.66
N THR A 406 -8.91 -3.05 -11.59
CA THR A 406 -9.08 -4.21 -10.73
C THR A 406 -9.10 -3.80 -9.25
N PHE A 407 -8.16 -2.96 -8.82
CA PHE A 407 -8.08 -2.53 -7.42
C PHE A 407 -9.24 -1.62 -7.03
N GLU A 408 -9.75 -0.83 -7.98
CA GLU A 408 -10.98 -0.07 -7.81
C GLU A 408 -12.21 -0.98 -7.71
N GLU A 409 -12.41 -1.92 -8.62
CA GLU A 409 -13.61 -2.77 -8.68
C GLU A 409 -13.66 -3.77 -7.53
N LYS A 410 -12.53 -4.45 -7.29
CA LYS A 410 -12.42 -5.58 -6.36
C LYS A 410 -12.06 -5.15 -4.94
N GLY A 411 -11.45 -3.98 -4.78
CA GLY A 411 -11.15 -3.36 -3.50
C GLY A 411 -11.98 -2.10 -3.24
N ASN A 412 -11.49 -1.24 -2.36
CA ASN A 412 -12.06 0.06 -2.02
C ASN A 412 -11.17 1.21 -2.50
N GLY A 413 -10.39 0.97 -3.55
CA GLY A 413 -9.50 1.94 -4.15
C GLY A 413 -8.03 1.58 -4.00
N TRP A 414 -7.18 2.55 -4.36
CA TRP A 414 -5.75 2.37 -4.51
C TRP A 414 -4.99 3.66 -4.22
N ILE A 415 -3.70 3.53 -3.94
CA ILE A 415 -2.77 4.64 -3.76
C ILE A 415 -1.50 4.31 -4.57
N PHE A 416 -1.24 5.10 -5.60
CA PHE A 416 -0.07 4.89 -6.47
C PHE A 416 1.23 5.29 -5.77
N TRP A 417 2.29 4.52 -5.97
CA TRP A 417 3.64 4.81 -5.46
C TRP A 417 4.58 5.14 -6.63
N CYS A 418 4.99 6.39 -6.86
CA CYS A 418 4.78 7.65 -6.14
C CYS A 418 4.27 8.78 -7.05
N TRP A 419 3.99 9.96 -6.47
CA TRP A 419 3.65 11.15 -7.27
C TRP A 419 4.79 11.53 -8.21
N LYS A 420 6.03 11.53 -7.72
CA LYS A 420 7.22 11.77 -8.53
C LYS A 420 8.48 11.11 -8.00
N THR A 421 9.43 10.87 -8.90
CA THR A 421 10.78 10.37 -8.63
C THR A 421 11.79 11.19 -9.42
N GLU A 422 13.07 11.15 -9.06
CA GLU A 422 14.09 11.90 -9.82
C GLU A 422 14.44 11.25 -11.17
N SER A 423 14.36 9.91 -11.28
CA SER A 423 14.99 9.20 -12.39
C SER A 423 14.20 8.05 -13.02
N THR A 424 13.02 7.68 -12.52
CA THR A 424 12.29 6.49 -13.02
C THR A 424 10.82 6.81 -13.35
N LEU A 425 10.41 6.61 -14.59
CA LEU A 425 9.11 7.04 -15.12
C LEU A 425 7.95 6.13 -14.68
N ASP A 426 8.12 4.82 -14.68
CA ASP A 426 7.10 3.82 -14.34
C ASP A 426 6.67 3.82 -12.86
N TRP A 427 7.39 4.58 -12.03
CA TRP A 427 7.06 4.89 -10.62
C TRP A 427 6.64 6.35 -10.39
N ASP A 428 6.48 7.15 -11.45
CA ASP A 428 6.24 8.60 -11.38
C ASP A 428 4.88 8.95 -11.99
N MET A 429 3.85 9.03 -11.14
CA MET A 429 2.47 9.29 -11.59
C MET A 429 2.35 10.62 -12.35
N LYS A 430 3.09 11.65 -11.92
CA LYS A 430 3.08 12.96 -12.56
C LYS A 430 3.57 12.86 -14.00
N ARG A 431 4.74 12.26 -14.23
CA ARG A 431 5.29 12.09 -15.57
C ARG A 431 4.49 11.10 -16.40
N LEU A 432 3.98 10.02 -15.80
CA LEU A 432 3.05 9.10 -16.48
C LEU A 432 1.82 9.86 -17.01
N ASN A 433 1.26 10.80 -16.23
CA ASN A 433 0.18 11.66 -16.70
C ASN A 433 0.63 12.60 -17.83
N GLU A 434 1.77 13.28 -17.69
CA GLU A 434 2.32 14.19 -18.70
C GLU A 434 2.56 13.47 -20.04
N PHE A 435 3.01 12.22 -20.01
CA PHE A 435 3.22 11.37 -21.19
C PHE A 435 1.96 10.63 -21.67
N LYS A 436 0.79 10.85 -21.04
CA LYS A 436 -0.49 10.19 -21.35
C LYS A 436 -0.41 8.66 -21.26
N MET A 437 0.23 8.18 -20.20
CA MET A 437 0.43 6.77 -19.90
C MET A 437 -0.47 6.25 -18.78
N LEU A 438 -1.20 7.15 -18.11
CA LEU A 438 -2.27 6.75 -17.19
C LEU A 438 -3.53 6.34 -17.98
N PRO A 439 -4.39 5.48 -17.40
CA PRO A 439 -5.70 5.16 -17.98
C PRO A 439 -6.58 6.41 -18.18
N ASP A 440 -7.35 6.42 -19.26
CA ASP A 440 -8.39 7.41 -19.52
C ASP A 440 -9.72 6.70 -19.82
N PRO A 441 -10.76 6.83 -18.96
CA PRO A 441 -10.76 7.58 -17.70
C PRO A 441 -9.85 6.95 -16.63
N LEU A 442 -9.31 7.76 -15.72
CA LEU A 442 -8.43 7.28 -14.63
C LEU A 442 -9.17 6.37 -13.63
N PHE A 443 -10.48 6.54 -13.51
CA PHE A 443 -11.36 5.81 -12.59
C PHE A 443 -12.59 5.32 -13.35
N GLN A 444 -13.13 4.17 -12.99
CA GLN A 444 -14.36 3.62 -13.57
C GLN A 444 -15.62 4.07 -12.83
N TYR A 445 -15.53 4.33 -11.52
CA TYR A 445 -16.65 4.73 -10.70
C TYR A 445 -16.93 6.22 -10.88
N ASN A 446 -18.02 6.55 -11.56
CA ASN A 446 -18.60 7.88 -11.47
C ASN A 446 -19.08 8.08 -10.04
N SER A 447 -18.47 8.98 -9.27
CA SER A 447 -19.08 9.39 -8.00
C SER A 447 -20.44 9.98 -8.34
N MET A 448 -21.52 9.24 -8.08
CA MET A 448 -22.85 9.84 -7.86
C MET A 448 -22.75 10.62 -6.55
N ASN A 449 -22.04 11.75 -6.56
CA ASN A 449 -22.10 12.69 -5.47
C ASN A 449 -23.51 13.28 -5.49
N GLY A 450 -24.22 13.00 -4.40
CA GLY A 450 -25.52 13.59 -4.11
C GLY A 450 -25.46 15.12 -4.18
N ASN A 451 -26.62 15.68 -4.49
CA ASN A 451 -26.93 17.09 -4.75
C ASN A 451 -26.62 17.49 -6.19
N GLY A 452 -27.67 17.37 -7.01
CA GLY A 452 -27.61 17.67 -8.43
C GLY A 452 -27.26 19.11 -8.74
N VAL A 453 -26.56 19.26 -9.85
CA VAL A 453 -26.96 20.14 -10.94
C VAL A 453 -26.68 19.33 -12.19
N GLU A 454 -27.68 19.17 -13.05
CA GLU A 454 -27.45 18.74 -14.43
C GLU A 454 -26.43 19.72 -15.03
N GLU A 455 -25.18 19.28 -15.19
CA GLU A 455 -24.25 19.95 -16.09
C GLU A 455 -24.82 19.77 -17.49
N ASN A 456 -25.67 20.72 -17.88
CA ASN A 456 -25.88 21.04 -19.28
C ASN A 456 -24.55 21.60 -19.78
N ASP A 457 -23.93 20.87 -20.70
CA ASP A 457 -22.68 21.15 -21.40
C ASP A 457 -22.77 22.47 -22.19
N GLY A 458 -22.78 23.58 -21.48
CA GLY A 458 -23.05 24.93 -21.97
C GLY A 458 -21.79 25.77 -22.13
N PHE A 459 -20.71 25.21 -22.70
CA PHE A 459 -19.57 26.00 -23.18
C PHE A 459 -19.41 25.89 -24.70
N GLY A 460 -20.54 26.01 -25.41
CA GLY A 460 -20.57 26.37 -26.82
C GLY A 460 -20.39 27.88 -26.98
N LEU A 461 -19.14 28.36 -26.93
CA LEU A 461 -18.77 29.70 -27.36
C LEU A 461 -18.96 29.83 -28.89
N SER A 462 -20.16 30.17 -29.33
CA SER A 462 -20.39 30.66 -30.68
C SER A 462 -21.50 31.70 -30.69
N ASN A 463 -21.16 32.89 -31.20
CA ASN A 463 -22.05 33.98 -31.58
C ASN A 463 -22.75 34.72 -30.43
N ILE A 464 -21.96 35.53 -29.75
CA ILE A 464 -22.45 36.75 -29.09
C ILE A 464 -22.82 37.73 -30.20
N ASP A 465 -24.10 37.84 -30.53
CA ASP A 465 -24.66 39.00 -31.23
C ASP A 465 -25.45 39.83 -30.21
N PHE A 466 -24.93 41.03 -29.92
CA PHE A 466 -25.54 41.99 -29.01
C PHE A 466 -26.53 42.85 -29.79
N GLN A 467 -27.81 42.48 -29.76
CA GLN A 467 -28.89 43.43 -30.06
C GLN A 467 -30.11 43.18 -29.16
N ASP A 468 -30.32 44.19 -28.30
CA ASP A 468 -31.61 44.74 -27.90
C ASP A 468 -32.63 43.86 -27.13
N THR A 469 -32.56 44.00 -25.81
CA THR A 469 -33.61 44.58 -24.94
C THR A 469 -35.10 44.26 -25.21
N ILE A 470 -35.73 43.64 -24.18
CA ILE A 470 -37.02 43.98 -23.49
C ILE A 470 -38.01 42.80 -23.32
N PRO A 471 -38.67 42.67 -22.13
CA PRO A 471 -39.27 41.43 -21.63
C PRO A 471 -40.81 41.43 -21.63
N LYS A 472 -41.42 40.24 -21.47
CA LYS A 472 -42.78 39.97 -20.96
C LYS A 472 -42.85 38.49 -20.56
N GLU A 473 -42.97 38.18 -19.27
CA GLU A 473 -44.22 38.08 -18.50
C GLU A 473 -45.06 36.81 -18.79
N PHE A 474 -45.15 36.01 -17.71
CA PHE A 474 -46.33 35.35 -17.15
C PHE A 474 -46.90 34.03 -17.70
N SER A 475 -47.00 33.11 -16.72
CA SER A 475 -48.11 32.22 -16.36
C SER A 475 -48.44 31.05 -17.28
N GLU A 476 -48.27 29.83 -16.77
CA GLU A 476 -49.27 28.98 -16.07
C GLU A 476 -50.10 28.15 -17.05
N GLN A 477 -50.05 26.83 -16.85
CA GLN A 477 -51.18 25.88 -16.81
C GLN A 477 -50.57 24.46 -16.88
N GLU A 478 -50.60 23.72 -15.78
CA GLU A 478 -51.73 22.93 -15.24
C GLU A 478 -52.08 21.66 -16.03
N SER A 479 -51.81 20.54 -15.35
CA SER A 479 -52.81 19.53 -14.97
C SER A 479 -53.08 18.30 -15.85
N SER A 480 -53.56 17.28 -15.12
CA SER A 480 -54.16 15.98 -15.46
C SER A 480 -53.17 14.83 -15.67
N GLU A 481 -52.96 13.98 -14.66
CA GLU A 481 -53.83 12.89 -14.17
C GLU A 481 -53.83 11.66 -15.08
N GLN A 482 -53.29 10.53 -14.60
CA GLN A 482 -54.07 9.30 -14.48
C GLN A 482 -53.40 8.25 -13.59
N LYS A 483 -54.21 7.80 -12.62
CA LYS A 483 -53.99 6.68 -11.69
C LYS A 483 -54.15 5.34 -12.42
N PHE A 484 -53.39 4.34 -11.99
CA PHE A 484 -53.82 2.94 -12.01
C PHE A 484 -53.42 2.25 -10.70
N ASP A 485 -54.43 2.01 -9.87
CA ASP A 485 -54.40 1.06 -8.76
C ASP A 485 -54.56 -0.37 -9.29
N TYR A 486 -53.74 -1.30 -8.81
CA TYR A 486 -54.10 -2.71 -8.76
C TYR A 486 -53.69 -3.28 -7.40
N ASN A 487 -54.70 -3.39 -6.54
CA ASN A 487 -54.70 -4.15 -5.30
C ASN A 487 -55.10 -5.59 -5.63
N SER A 488 -54.27 -6.58 -5.31
CA SER A 488 -54.75 -7.94 -5.07
C SER A 488 -53.92 -8.63 -3.99
N ASN A 489 -54.60 -8.88 -2.88
CA ASN A 489 -54.21 -9.76 -1.80
C ASN A 489 -53.95 -11.18 -2.34
N SER A 490 -52.83 -11.79 -1.96
CA SER A 490 -52.79 -13.23 -1.75
C SER A 490 -51.89 -13.57 -0.56
N THR A 491 -52.56 -13.94 0.53
CA THR A 491 -52.01 -14.57 1.71
C THR A 491 -51.63 -16.00 1.34
N THR A 492 -50.36 -16.39 1.42
CA THR A 492 -50.01 -17.81 1.52
C THR A 492 -48.94 -18.01 2.59
N THR A 493 -49.35 -18.84 3.53
CA THR A 493 -48.69 -19.36 4.73
C THR A 493 -47.22 -19.73 4.58
N MET A 494 -46.45 -19.30 5.58
CA MET A 494 -45.15 -19.83 5.93
C MET A 494 -45.24 -21.31 6.33
N THR A 495 -44.51 -22.16 5.63
CA THR A 495 -44.11 -23.49 6.12
C THR A 495 -42.59 -23.53 6.22
N THR A 496 -42.15 -23.63 7.46
CA THR A 496 -40.79 -23.97 7.87
C THR A 496 -40.45 -25.36 7.33
N SER A 497 -39.49 -25.45 6.42
CA SER A 497 -38.77 -26.69 6.17
C SER A 497 -37.28 -26.41 6.10
N SER A 498 -36.57 -27.04 7.03
CA SER A 498 -35.11 -27.10 7.14
C SER A 498 -34.48 -27.53 5.81
N PRO A 499 -33.48 -26.80 5.28
CA PRO A 499 -32.69 -27.29 4.17
C PRO A 499 -31.84 -28.45 4.64
N LYS A 500 -32.08 -29.60 4.03
CA LYS A 500 -31.26 -30.80 4.12
C LYS A 500 -29.81 -30.46 3.76
N LYS A 501 -28.89 -31.06 4.51
CA LYS A 501 -27.47 -31.22 4.15
C LYS A 501 -27.34 -31.74 2.72
N ASN A 502 -27.21 -30.85 1.74
CA ASN A 502 -26.64 -31.21 0.45
C ASN A 502 -25.13 -31.11 0.60
N GLY A 503 -24.51 -32.25 0.87
CA GLY A 503 -23.07 -32.41 0.75
C GLY A 503 -22.67 -32.14 -0.70
N CYS A 504 -22.23 -30.92 -0.97
CA CYS A 504 -21.42 -30.64 -2.14
C CYS A 504 -19.97 -30.83 -1.69
N SER A 505 -19.46 -32.04 -1.89
CA SER A 505 -18.03 -32.32 -1.84
C SER A 505 -17.38 -31.62 -3.02
N ILE A 506 -17.07 -30.34 -2.87
CA ILE A 506 -16.13 -29.66 -3.76
C ILE A 506 -14.76 -30.24 -3.42
N ILE A 507 -14.27 -31.10 -4.30
CA ILE A 507 -12.90 -31.60 -4.26
C ILE A 507 -11.99 -30.37 -4.37
N ASN A 508 -11.37 -30.00 -3.26
CA ASN A 508 -10.42 -28.91 -3.18
C ASN A 508 -9.13 -29.35 -3.89
N VAL A 509 -8.98 -28.99 -5.16
CA VAL A 509 -7.84 -29.42 -5.99
C VAL A 509 -6.54 -28.66 -5.68
N GLY A 510 -6.56 -27.77 -4.68
CA GLY A 510 -5.40 -26.96 -4.27
C GLY A 510 -4.37 -27.69 -3.39
N GLU A 511 -4.76 -28.75 -2.67
CA GLU A 511 -3.86 -29.46 -1.74
C GLU A 511 -3.06 -30.61 -2.39
N SER A 512 -3.50 -31.06 -3.57
CA SER A 512 -2.95 -32.24 -4.25
C SER A 512 -1.52 -32.07 -4.80
N TRP A 513 -1.13 -30.86 -5.23
CA TRP A 513 0.17 -30.65 -5.88
C TRP A 513 1.35 -30.76 -4.92
N LEU A 514 1.20 -30.30 -3.67
CA LEU A 514 2.24 -30.44 -2.65
C LEU A 514 2.41 -31.89 -2.21
N TRP A 515 1.33 -32.67 -2.17
CA TRP A 515 1.41 -34.12 -1.97
C TRP A 515 2.10 -34.85 -3.12
N ILE A 516 1.88 -34.43 -4.36
CA ILE A 516 2.59 -34.98 -5.53
C ILE A 516 4.09 -34.68 -5.42
N ILE A 517 4.48 -33.47 -5.05
CA ILE A 517 5.89 -33.09 -4.85
C ILE A 517 6.50 -33.89 -3.69
N PHE A 518 5.81 -33.99 -2.55
CA PHE A 518 6.27 -34.76 -1.40
C PHE A 518 6.45 -36.25 -1.73
N VAL A 519 5.48 -36.87 -2.41
CA VAL A 519 5.57 -38.27 -2.85
C VAL A 519 6.65 -38.45 -3.92
N TYR A 520 6.83 -37.49 -4.82
CA TYR A 520 7.90 -37.52 -5.83
C TYR A 520 9.28 -37.54 -5.18
N TYR A 521 9.53 -36.66 -4.20
CA TYR A 521 10.80 -36.66 -3.45
C TYR A 521 10.96 -37.90 -2.57
N LEU A 522 9.89 -38.43 -1.97
CA LEU A 522 9.94 -39.68 -1.20
C LEU A 522 10.20 -40.91 -2.08
N SER A 523 9.85 -40.86 -3.37
CA SER A 523 10.09 -41.94 -4.33
C SER A 523 11.47 -41.90 -4.97
N ILE A 524 12.11 -40.72 -4.99
CA ILE A 524 13.50 -40.54 -5.43
C ILE A 524 14.49 -41.04 -4.36
N PHE A 525 14.12 -40.89 -3.08
CA PHE A 525 14.81 -41.52 -1.95
C PHE A 525 14.64 -43.04 -1.97
#